data_AF-A0A2P6VNP5-F1
#
_entry.id   AF-A0A2P6VNP5-F1
#
_cell.length_a   1.000
_cell.length_b   1.000
_cell.length_c   1.000
_cell.angle_alpha   90.00
_cell.angle_beta   90.00
_cell.angle_gamma   90.00
#
_symmetry.space_group_name_H-M   'P 1'
#
loop_
_entity.id
_entity.type
_entity.pdbx_description
1 polymer ?
#
loop_
_entity_poly.entity_id
_entity_poly.type
_entity_poly.pdbx_seq_one_letter_code
_entity_poly.pdbx_strand_id
1 'polypeptide(L)'
;MTQSGWPSALFGVGNTLRKLGRYAEALDKYERLCQLSGKLHPNFCTFLNWFAHLPELWLRVHGPKECIVRMQREKNGVECLEYQSSILPWMMSLALAQYASGQVRGFCSVSSTRAPGPVQAGDVPAACFAGCTAMVAAEWYPAAFEFLLDEAPLPSNRLAAHMPSSQSRSQAALYAGTCGDLWRCTPGALGWLRRVRNTQRSSMALSAARSSAAATPRPWRLCGAWWKGPNSTEQTCRDVLFCCVQGVFVDAAPDCAAFPRYNLLHSVCSVPAMSAGCEEELAGVVKSLLAQGIDVSALAGSGLKALHMAVYYCAGPEVVALLIEGGADPVDGSSPDAPLGLACNQGNPRELDAMLAHCPGLAHERVVAQDGGGGVTAMSVLERVLFDLFESSCLVCLDGGPKCQRCQHPDVPHHPTCSFLECLTILVKHGLRQTPMVARWLKDRLQGVQPSQRRHFKRAADHFEAACKAAAAAGAAAVAGDRADGTAGAAGAAEGPLRRCSGCKMQRLFYCGRECQVAGWPEHKAECKRVQAAAAAAAEPADGAQA
;
A
#
# COMPACT_ATOMS: atom_id res chain seq x y z
N MET A 1 52.90 6.47 -36.96
CA MET A 1 51.97 5.73 -36.07
C MET A 1 50.56 6.07 -36.52
N THR A 2 49.87 5.11 -37.11
CA THR A 2 48.53 5.26 -37.70
C THR A 2 47.51 5.68 -36.63
N GLN A 3 46.55 6.52 -37.01
CA GLN A 3 45.49 7.08 -36.15
C GLN A 3 44.62 6.03 -35.42
N SER A 4 44.84 4.73 -35.61
CA SER A 4 44.01 3.63 -35.09
C SER A 4 44.46 3.05 -33.74
N GLY A 5 45.70 3.24 -33.28
CA GLY A 5 46.20 2.58 -32.05
C GLY A 5 46.03 3.36 -30.74
N TRP A 6 45.96 4.69 -30.84
CA TRP A 6 45.96 5.57 -29.66
C TRP A 6 44.72 5.45 -28.76
N PRO A 7 43.48 5.28 -29.28
CA PRO A 7 42.30 5.11 -28.43
C PRO A 7 42.35 3.83 -27.58
N SER A 8 42.83 2.71 -28.14
CA SER A 8 43.02 1.46 -27.39
C SER A 8 44.06 1.61 -26.28
N ALA A 9 45.16 2.32 -26.56
CA ALA A 9 46.18 2.63 -25.55
C ALA A 9 45.61 3.51 -24.44
N LEU A 10 44.85 4.54 -24.80
CA LEU A 10 44.19 5.45 -23.86
C LEU A 10 43.22 4.70 -22.94
N PHE A 11 42.41 3.79 -23.50
CA PHE A 11 41.52 2.92 -22.72
C PHE A 11 42.30 1.96 -21.81
N GLY A 12 43.40 1.38 -22.29
CA GLY A 12 44.26 0.52 -21.49
C GLY A 12 44.86 1.26 -20.28
N VAL A 13 45.33 2.49 -20.49
CA VAL A 13 45.83 3.37 -19.42
C VAL A 13 44.71 3.71 -18.44
N GLY A 14 43.54 4.13 -18.94
CA GLY A 14 42.37 4.42 -18.10
C GLY A 14 41.95 3.24 -17.21
N ASN A 15 41.87 2.04 -17.79
CA ASN A 15 41.55 0.82 -17.04
C ASN A 15 42.59 0.48 -15.96
N THR A 16 43.87 0.71 -16.26
CA THR A 16 44.96 0.46 -15.31
C THR A 16 44.87 1.43 -14.15
N LEU A 17 44.72 2.72 -14.43
CA LEU A 17 44.54 3.76 -13.40
C LEU A 17 43.32 3.49 -12.53
N ARG A 18 42.18 3.09 -13.14
CA ARG A 18 40.96 2.71 -12.41
C ARG A 18 41.21 1.54 -11.44
N LYS A 19 41.90 0.48 -11.88
CA LYS A 19 42.25 -0.67 -11.04
C LYS A 19 43.24 -0.33 -9.92
N LEU A 20 44.05 0.72 -10.11
CA LEU A 20 44.97 1.25 -9.09
C LEU A 20 44.30 2.24 -8.13
N GLY A 21 43.00 2.51 -8.27
CA GLY A 21 42.29 3.50 -7.44
C GLY A 21 42.58 4.97 -7.79
N ARG A 22 43.29 5.24 -8.89
CA ARG A 22 43.60 6.60 -9.37
C ARG A 22 42.44 7.14 -10.22
N TYR A 23 41.27 7.27 -9.59
CA TYR A 23 39.99 7.48 -10.30
C TYR A 23 39.90 8.79 -11.07
N ALA A 24 40.41 9.90 -10.54
CA ALA A 24 40.38 11.20 -11.22
C ALA A 24 41.22 11.17 -12.52
N GLU A 25 42.41 10.56 -12.46
CA GLU A 25 43.29 10.42 -13.62
C GLU A 25 42.75 9.41 -14.63
N ALA A 26 42.10 8.35 -14.15
CA ALA A 26 41.35 7.45 -15.02
C ALA A 26 40.26 8.23 -15.75
N LEU A 27 39.40 8.97 -15.03
CA LEU A 27 38.29 9.73 -15.57
C LEU A 27 38.72 10.68 -16.69
N ASP A 28 39.84 11.40 -16.54
CA ASP A 28 40.42 12.23 -17.62
C ASP A 28 40.62 11.43 -18.93
N LYS A 29 41.10 10.18 -18.85
CA LYS A 29 41.26 9.31 -20.03
C LYS A 29 39.92 8.90 -20.63
N TYR A 30 38.93 8.56 -19.78
CA TYR A 30 37.60 8.17 -20.25
C TYR A 30 36.83 9.34 -20.86
N GLU A 31 36.88 10.54 -20.28
CA GLU A 31 36.27 11.74 -20.84
C GLU A 31 36.92 12.12 -22.17
N ARG A 32 38.24 11.96 -22.28
CA ARG A 32 38.93 12.14 -23.55
C ARG A 32 38.47 11.14 -24.61
N LEU A 33 38.26 9.88 -24.26
CA LEU A 33 37.66 8.88 -25.16
C LEU A 33 36.24 9.29 -25.60
N CYS A 34 35.43 9.83 -24.68
CA CYS A 34 34.07 10.31 -25.01
C CYS A 34 34.09 11.49 -25.98
N GLN A 35 35.03 12.43 -25.85
CA GLN A 35 35.20 13.54 -26.80
C GLN A 35 35.60 13.05 -28.20
N LEU A 36 36.22 11.87 -28.29
CA LEU A 36 36.71 11.29 -29.53
C LEU A 36 35.73 10.31 -30.15
N SER A 37 34.73 9.82 -29.40
CA SER A 37 33.86 8.71 -29.81
C SER A 37 33.20 8.95 -31.17
N GLY A 38 32.69 10.16 -31.43
CA GLY A 38 32.09 10.53 -32.71
C GLY A 38 33.06 10.59 -33.90
N LYS A 39 34.37 10.51 -33.65
CA LYS A 39 35.44 10.46 -34.66
C LYS A 39 36.03 9.06 -34.81
N LEU A 40 35.64 8.11 -33.96
CA LEU A 40 36.10 6.73 -34.02
C LEU A 40 35.17 5.90 -34.89
N HIS A 41 35.73 4.89 -35.58
CA HIS A 41 34.93 3.99 -36.42
C HIS A 41 33.83 3.33 -35.56
N PRO A 42 32.59 3.14 -36.06
CA PRO A 42 31.47 2.57 -35.29
C PRO A 42 31.81 1.25 -34.58
N ASN A 43 32.56 0.37 -35.27
CA ASN A 43 33.03 -0.90 -34.72
C ASN A 43 34.09 -0.76 -33.61
N PHE A 44 34.72 0.40 -33.41
CA PHE A 44 35.76 0.59 -32.39
C PHE A 44 35.14 0.77 -30.99
N CYS A 45 34.00 1.46 -30.92
CA CYS A 45 33.25 1.70 -29.68
C CYS A 45 32.55 0.44 -29.15
N THR A 46 32.19 -0.50 -30.03
CA THR A 46 31.53 -1.76 -29.62
C THR A 46 32.47 -2.77 -28.96
N PHE A 47 33.78 -2.75 -29.29
CA PHE A 47 34.79 -3.63 -28.69
C PHE A 47 35.38 -3.07 -27.37
N LEU A 48 35.45 -1.74 -27.23
CA LEU A 48 36.03 -1.08 -26.05
C LEU A 48 34.90 -0.38 -25.28
N ASN A 49 34.20 -1.10 -24.42
CA ASN A 49 33.09 -0.52 -23.66
C ASN A 49 33.59 0.30 -22.45
N TRP A 50 34.17 1.46 -22.71
CA TRP A 50 34.59 2.39 -21.65
C TRP A 50 33.41 3.09 -20.98
N PHE A 51 32.28 3.22 -21.68
CA PHE A 51 31.06 3.81 -21.15
C PHE A 51 30.52 3.07 -19.92
N ALA A 52 30.70 1.75 -19.83
CA ALA A 52 30.31 0.97 -18.65
C ALA A 52 30.99 1.43 -17.35
N HIS A 53 32.15 2.10 -17.43
CA HIS A 53 32.93 2.52 -16.26
C HIS A 53 32.70 3.98 -15.85
N LEU A 54 32.04 4.79 -16.69
CA LEU A 54 31.81 6.21 -16.38
C LEU A 54 31.00 6.42 -15.10
N PRO A 55 29.88 5.70 -14.84
CA PRO A 55 29.10 5.91 -13.62
C PRO A 55 29.89 5.61 -12.35
N GLU A 56 30.74 4.57 -12.36
CA GLU A 56 31.66 4.27 -11.26
C GLU A 56 32.60 5.46 -11.02
N LEU A 57 33.23 5.97 -12.07
CA LEU A 57 34.20 7.06 -11.97
C LEU A 57 33.55 8.36 -11.51
N TRP A 58 32.36 8.69 -12.02
CA TRP A 58 31.63 9.88 -11.58
C TRP A 58 31.21 9.79 -10.12
N LEU A 59 30.73 8.62 -9.66
CA LEU A 59 30.43 8.40 -8.24
C LEU A 59 31.67 8.59 -7.36
N ARG A 60 32.80 8.02 -7.77
CA ARG A 60 34.05 8.07 -6.99
C ARG A 60 34.71 9.45 -6.98
N VAL A 61 34.65 10.19 -8.08
CA VAL A 61 35.36 11.48 -8.25
C VAL A 61 34.50 12.66 -7.85
N HIS A 62 33.23 12.68 -8.26
CA HIS A 62 32.34 13.83 -8.10
C HIS A 62 31.22 13.61 -7.09
N GLY A 63 30.93 12.35 -6.75
CA GLY A 63 29.88 11.99 -5.82
C GLY A 63 28.49 11.83 -6.46
N PRO A 64 27.49 11.49 -5.65
CA PRO A 64 26.16 11.04 -6.12
C PRO A 64 25.39 12.07 -6.96
N LYS A 65 25.28 13.33 -6.49
CA LYS A 65 24.49 14.37 -7.17
C LYS A 65 25.04 14.68 -8.57
N GLU A 66 26.35 14.86 -8.67
CA GLU A 66 27.00 15.18 -9.94
C GLU A 66 27.01 13.96 -10.88
N CYS A 67 27.10 12.74 -10.36
CA CYS A 67 26.92 11.53 -11.15
C CYS A 67 25.56 11.51 -11.85
N ILE A 68 24.47 11.85 -11.14
CA ILE A 68 23.11 11.89 -11.73
C ILE A 68 23.03 12.94 -12.83
N VAL A 69 23.52 14.16 -12.57
CA VAL A 69 23.52 15.27 -13.56
C VAL A 69 24.29 14.87 -14.81
N ARG A 70 25.44 14.21 -14.66
CA ARG A 70 26.27 13.76 -15.79
C ARG A 70 25.62 12.63 -16.57
N MET A 71 25.04 11.64 -15.89
CA MET A 71 24.29 10.57 -16.54
C MET A 71 23.10 11.10 -17.37
N GLN A 72 22.44 12.16 -16.90
CA GLN A 72 21.33 12.82 -17.61
C GLN A 72 21.78 13.67 -18.81
N ARG A 73 22.96 14.29 -18.73
CA ARG A 73 23.49 15.20 -19.76
C ARG A 73 24.37 14.51 -20.80
N GLU A 74 24.81 13.28 -20.53
CA GLU A 74 25.66 12.52 -21.45
C GLU A 74 24.90 12.31 -22.76
N LYS A 75 25.46 12.84 -23.87
CA LYS A 75 24.82 12.77 -25.19
C LYS A 75 24.61 11.33 -25.64
N ASN A 76 25.50 10.45 -25.21
CA ASN A 76 25.42 9.01 -25.46
C ASN A 76 24.72 8.25 -24.32
N GLY A 77 24.17 8.94 -23.31
CA GLY A 77 23.65 8.31 -22.08
C GLY A 77 22.46 7.39 -22.34
N VAL A 78 21.60 7.75 -23.30
CA VAL A 78 20.51 6.88 -23.79
C VAL A 78 21.08 5.66 -24.52
N GLU A 79 22.02 5.87 -25.44
CA GLU A 79 22.70 4.78 -26.18
C GLU A 79 23.47 3.82 -25.24
N CYS A 80 24.07 4.34 -24.15
CA CYS A 80 24.76 3.54 -23.14
C CYS A 80 23.82 2.59 -22.36
N LEU A 81 22.55 2.96 -22.28
CA LEU A 81 21.49 2.13 -21.70
C LEU A 81 20.91 1.16 -22.74
N GLU A 82 21.31 1.23 -24.01
CA GLU A 82 20.93 0.28 -25.07
C GLU A 82 21.95 -0.86 -25.21
N TYR A 83 23.22 -0.60 -24.89
CA TYR A 83 24.25 -1.63 -24.94
C TYR A 83 24.11 -2.63 -23.80
N GLN A 84 23.95 -3.92 -24.16
CA GLN A 84 23.90 -5.04 -23.23
C GLN A 84 25.07 -5.05 -22.24
N SER A 85 26.24 -4.56 -22.65
CA SER A 85 27.45 -4.58 -21.85
C SER A 85 27.58 -3.42 -20.84
N SER A 86 26.81 -2.33 -20.96
CA SER A 86 26.85 -1.16 -20.05
C SER A 86 25.55 -0.89 -19.29
N ILE A 87 24.40 -1.39 -19.75
CA ILE A 87 23.10 -1.12 -19.13
C ILE A 87 23.06 -1.46 -17.63
N LEU A 88 23.60 -2.62 -17.22
CA LEU A 88 23.62 -3.04 -15.81
C LEU A 88 24.46 -2.08 -14.93
N PRO A 89 25.76 -1.83 -15.25
CA PRO A 89 26.56 -0.85 -14.51
C PRO A 89 25.92 0.53 -14.40
N TRP A 90 25.25 0.99 -15.46
CA TRP A 90 24.54 2.26 -15.45
C TRP A 90 23.34 2.23 -14.50
N MET A 91 22.44 1.26 -14.65
CA MET A 91 21.24 1.18 -13.81
C MET A 91 21.58 1.02 -12.33
N MET A 92 22.52 0.14 -11.99
CA MET A 92 22.90 -0.06 -10.58
C MET A 92 23.63 1.16 -10.00
N SER A 93 24.49 1.84 -10.77
CA SER A 93 25.18 3.04 -10.28
C SER A 93 24.22 4.22 -10.14
N LEU A 94 23.26 4.38 -11.05
CA LEU A 94 22.21 5.39 -10.93
C LEU A 94 21.32 5.13 -9.71
N ALA A 95 20.94 3.86 -9.46
CA ALA A 95 20.20 3.48 -8.27
C ALA A 95 20.94 3.84 -6.97
N LEU A 96 22.24 3.57 -6.90
CA LEU A 96 23.07 3.98 -5.77
C LEU A 96 23.16 5.50 -5.64
N ALA A 97 23.39 6.21 -6.75
CA ALA A 97 23.49 7.66 -6.76
C ALA A 97 22.19 8.32 -6.27
N GLN A 98 21.04 7.82 -6.72
CA GLN A 98 19.72 8.27 -6.29
C GLN A 98 19.52 8.04 -4.79
N TYR A 99 19.86 6.86 -4.29
CA TYR A 99 19.80 6.55 -2.86
C TYR A 99 20.67 7.50 -2.03
N ALA A 100 21.95 7.60 -2.39
CA ALA A 100 22.90 8.43 -1.66
C ALA A 100 22.58 9.94 -1.74
N SER A 101 21.82 10.37 -2.76
CA SER A 101 21.37 11.76 -2.91
C SER A 101 20.01 12.05 -2.28
N GLY A 102 19.33 11.05 -1.68
CA GLY A 102 17.94 11.17 -1.23
C GLY A 102 16.93 11.34 -2.37
N GLN A 103 17.34 11.08 -3.62
CA GLN A 103 16.50 11.15 -4.82
C GLN A 103 15.86 9.79 -5.16
N VAL A 104 15.50 9.04 -4.12
CA VAL A 104 14.75 7.79 -4.26
C VAL A 104 13.27 8.09 -4.23
N ARG A 105 12.54 7.48 -5.17
CA ARG A 105 11.09 7.38 -5.06
C ARG A 105 10.75 5.98 -4.56
N GLY A 106 9.59 5.90 -3.93
CA GLY A 106 9.06 4.64 -3.44
C GLY A 106 8.68 3.69 -4.55
N PHE A 107 8.12 2.56 -4.15
CA PHE A 107 7.74 1.50 -5.09
C PHE A 107 6.77 1.99 -6.16
N CYS A 108 7.07 1.64 -7.42
CA CYS A 108 6.24 1.91 -8.59
C CYS A 108 6.13 0.60 -9.38
N SER A 109 4.91 0.11 -9.61
CA SER A 109 4.68 -1.08 -10.43
C SER A 109 5.11 -0.78 -11.87
N VAL A 110 6.22 -1.37 -12.30
CA VAL A 110 6.60 -1.37 -13.71
C VAL A 110 5.71 -2.38 -14.40
N SER A 111 4.58 -1.92 -14.95
CA SER A 111 3.79 -2.74 -15.86
C SER A 111 4.55 -2.91 -17.18
N SER A 112 5.58 -3.76 -17.20
CA SER A 112 5.99 -4.37 -18.46
C SER A 112 5.24 -5.69 -18.61
N THR A 113 4.01 -5.61 -19.11
CA THR A 113 3.37 -6.70 -19.86
C THR A 113 4.18 -7.10 -21.10
N ARG A 114 5.27 -6.38 -21.42
CA ARG A 114 6.34 -6.86 -22.29
C ARG A 114 7.21 -7.86 -21.53
N ALA A 115 7.16 -9.11 -21.98
CA ALA A 115 8.16 -10.13 -21.68
C ALA A 115 9.60 -9.56 -21.72
N PRO A 116 10.58 -10.17 -21.04
CA PRO A 116 12.00 -9.83 -21.16
C PRO A 116 12.52 -10.17 -22.56
N GLY A 117 12.07 -9.42 -23.56
CA GLY A 117 12.76 -9.24 -24.81
C GLY A 117 13.96 -8.31 -24.58
N PRO A 118 14.92 -8.28 -25.51
CA PRO A 118 15.96 -7.27 -25.48
C PRO A 118 15.30 -5.88 -25.43
N VAL A 119 15.62 -5.10 -24.40
CA VAL A 119 15.23 -3.69 -24.25
C VAL A 119 15.53 -3.00 -25.59
N GLN A 120 14.50 -2.47 -26.25
CA GLN A 120 14.69 -1.80 -27.54
C GLN A 120 15.21 -0.38 -27.32
N ALA A 121 15.98 0.10 -28.29
CA ALA A 121 16.49 1.47 -28.34
C ALA A 121 15.32 2.47 -28.16
N GLY A 122 15.44 3.37 -27.17
CA GLY A 122 14.41 4.34 -26.79
C GLY A 122 13.45 3.96 -25.64
N ASP A 123 13.41 2.70 -25.19
CA ASP A 123 12.50 2.25 -24.11
C ASP A 123 13.10 2.41 -22.70
N VAL A 124 14.31 2.97 -22.54
CA VAL A 124 14.88 3.20 -21.22
C VAL A 124 14.02 4.24 -20.52
N PRO A 125 13.17 3.85 -19.55
CA PRO A 125 12.03 4.69 -19.23
C PRO A 125 12.56 5.99 -18.62
N ALA A 126 11.98 7.14 -18.99
CA ALA A 126 12.13 8.37 -18.21
C ALA A 126 11.90 8.13 -16.69
N ALA A 127 11.16 7.06 -16.34
CA ALA A 127 10.99 6.55 -14.99
C ALA A 127 12.29 6.16 -14.27
N CYS A 128 13.35 5.72 -14.95
CA CYS A 128 14.65 5.46 -14.33
C CYS A 128 15.20 6.73 -13.68
N PHE A 129 15.16 7.87 -14.36
CA PHE A 129 15.65 9.14 -13.80
C PHE A 129 14.68 9.80 -12.81
N ALA A 130 13.45 9.29 -12.72
CA ALA A 130 12.46 9.74 -11.74
C ALA A 130 12.65 9.11 -10.34
N GLY A 131 13.78 8.48 -10.03
CA GLY A 131 14.04 7.90 -8.71
C GLY A 131 13.55 6.45 -8.51
N CYS A 132 13.10 5.79 -9.58
CA CYS A 132 12.62 4.40 -9.54
C CYS A 132 13.66 3.38 -10.06
N THR A 133 14.92 3.79 -10.33
CA THR A 133 15.89 2.91 -11.02
C THR A 133 16.12 1.58 -10.29
N ALA A 134 16.19 1.61 -8.96
CA ALA A 134 16.44 0.40 -8.17
C ALA A 134 15.32 -0.64 -8.32
N MET A 135 14.07 -0.20 -8.48
CA MET A 135 12.94 -1.10 -8.71
C MET A 135 13.03 -1.81 -10.06
N VAL A 136 13.32 -1.05 -11.12
CA VAL A 136 13.54 -1.61 -12.47
C VAL A 136 14.74 -2.57 -12.46
N ALA A 137 15.82 -2.19 -11.77
CA ALA A 137 17.01 -3.02 -11.65
C ALA A 137 16.75 -4.32 -10.87
N ALA A 138 15.88 -4.29 -9.85
CA ALA A 138 15.50 -5.48 -9.10
C ALA A 138 14.76 -6.50 -9.98
N GLU A 139 13.98 -6.01 -10.94
CA GLU A 139 13.28 -6.85 -11.92
C GLU A 139 14.23 -7.42 -12.97
N TRP A 140 15.05 -6.56 -13.58
CA TRP A 140 15.86 -6.93 -14.73
C TRP A 140 17.15 -7.65 -14.36
N TYR A 141 17.71 -7.39 -13.17
CA TYR A 141 19.03 -7.85 -12.76
C TYR A 141 19.08 -8.44 -11.34
N PRO A 142 18.27 -9.47 -11.05
CA PRO A 142 18.21 -10.07 -9.71
C PRO A 142 19.57 -10.60 -9.22
N ALA A 143 20.43 -11.09 -10.12
CA ALA A 143 21.76 -11.58 -9.77
C ALA A 143 22.67 -10.49 -9.18
N ALA A 144 22.51 -9.22 -9.59
CA ALA A 144 23.30 -8.12 -9.02
C ALA A 144 22.95 -7.91 -7.54
N PHE A 145 21.67 -8.05 -7.18
CA PHE A 145 21.21 -7.97 -5.80
C PHE A 145 21.75 -9.14 -4.97
N GLU A 146 21.73 -10.36 -5.51
CA GLU A 146 22.27 -11.54 -4.82
C GLU A 146 23.74 -11.38 -4.43
N PHE A 147 24.57 -10.86 -5.35
CA PHE A 147 26.00 -10.63 -5.07
C PHE A 147 26.23 -9.42 -4.15
N LEU A 148 25.48 -8.33 -4.29
CA LEU A 148 25.64 -7.15 -3.43
C LEU A 148 25.18 -7.38 -1.99
N LEU A 149 24.18 -8.24 -1.79
CA LEU A 149 23.63 -8.58 -0.48
C LEU A 149 24.34 -9.78 0.18
N ASP A 150 25.45 -10.25 -0.41
CA ASP A 150 26.25 -11.39 0.05
C ASP A 150 25.44 -12.71 0.17
N GLU A 151 24.40 -12.88 -0.65
CA GLU A 151 23.59 -14.11 -0.71
C GLU A 151 24.16 -15.13 -1.69
N ALA A 152 25.01 -14.68 -2.61
CA ALA A 152 25.80 -15.51 -3.50
C ALA A 152 27.27 -15.10 -3.41
N PRO A 153 28.22 -16.05 -3.28
CA PRO A 153 29.63 -15.71 -3.24
C PRO A 153 30.10 -15.20 -4.60
N LEU A 154 30.95 -14.17 -4.61
CA LEU A 154 31.61 -13.72 -5.83
C LEU A 154 32.52 -14.81 -6.39
N PRO A 155 32.52 -15.04 -7.72
CA PRO A 155 33.39 -16.04 -8.35
C PRO A 155 34.86 -15.74 -8.08
N SER A 156 35.62 -16.76 -7.66
CA SER A 156 37.07 -16.67 -7.44
C SER A 156 37.89 -16.65 -8.74
N ASN A 157 37.31 -17.12 -9.84
CA ASN A 157 37.98 -17.21 -11.14
C ASN A 157 37.84 -15.93 -11.96
N ARG A 158 38.81 -15.66 -12.84
CA ARG A 158 38.71 -14.55 -13.81
C ARG A 158 37.47 -14.75 -14.69
N LEU A 159 36.54 -13.82 -14.61
CA LEU A 159 35.37 -13.79 -15.48
C LEU A 159 35.79 -13.50 -16.92
N ALA A 160 35.23 -14.25 -17.86
CA ALA A 160 35.53 -14.09 -19.28
C ALA A 160 35.12 -12.68 -19.77
N ALA A 161 35.91 -12.11 -20.68
CA ALA A 161 35.62 -10.81 -21.30
C ALA A 161 34.37 -10.85 -22.22
N HIS A 162 33.92 -12.05 -22.59
CA HIS A 162 32.73 -12.23 -23.42
C HIS A 162 31.47 -12.17 -22.55
N MET A 163 30.65 -11.14 -22.77
CA MET A 163 29.38 -10.94 -22.05
C MET A 163 28.21 -11.29 -22.98
N PRO A 164 27.54 -12.44 -22.79
CA PRO A 164 26.53 -12.92 -23.72
C PRO A 164 25.19 -12.14 -23.62
N SER A 165 24.93 -11.49 -22.48
CA SER A 165 23.69 -10.74 -22.23
C SER A 165 23.83 -9.82 -21.02
N SER A 166 23.06 -8.72 -21.01
CA SER A 166 22.89 -7.82 -19.86
C SER A 166 22.42 -8.51 -18.58
N GLN A 167 21.72 -9.64 -18.73
CA GLN A 167 21.16 -10.41 -17.61
C GLN A 167 22.10 -11.53 -17.12
N SER A 168 23.34 -11.59 -17.65
CA SER A 168 24.27 -12.65 -17.30
C SER A 168 24.79 -12.50 -15.86
N ARG A 169 24.86 -13.62 -15.12
CA ARG A 169 25.43 -13.63 -13.75
C ARG A 169 26.88 -13.15 -13.73
N SER A 170 27.65 -13.38 -14.80
CA SER A 170 29.03 -12.90 -14.93
C SER A 170 29.11 -11.37 -14.90
N GLN A 171 28.21 -10.67 -15.59
CA GLN A 171 28.20 -9.20 -15.56
C GLN A 171 27.76 -8.66 -14.21
N ALA A 172 26.77 -9.31 -13.57
CA ALA A 172 26.36 -8.98 -12.21
C ALA A 172 27.50 -9.16 -11.20
N ALA A 173 28.24 -10.26 -11.28
CA ALA A 173 29.42 -10.51 -10.46
C ALA A 173 30.53 -9.49 -10.72
N LEU A 174 30.76 -9.13 -11.98
CA LEU A 174 31.75 -8.10 -12.35
C LEU A 174 31.38 -6.75 -11.72
N TYR A 175 30.12 -6.32 -11.85
CA TYR A 175 29.65 -5.07 -11.24
C TYR A 175 29.77 -5.09 -9.71
N ALA A 176 29.30 -6.15 -9.05
CA ALA A 176 29.39 -6.28 -7.60
C ALA A 176 30.84 -6.33 -7.12
N GLY A 177 31.74 -6.93 -7.89
CA GLY A 177 33.18 -6.93 -7.62
C GLY A 177 33.84 -5.55 -7.78
N THR A 178 33.45 -4.75 -8.78
CA THR A 178 34.05 -3.43 -9.05
C THR A 178 33.45 -2.27 -8.27
N CYS A 179 32.15 -2.35 -8.00
CA CYS A 179 31.36 -1.25 -7.42
C CYS A 179 30.72 -1.62 -6.07
N GLY A 180 30.84 -2.86 -5.59
CA GLY A 180 30.20 -3.29 -4.35
C GLY A 180 30.73 -2.58 -3.09
N ASP A 181 31.96 -2.07 -3.14
CA ASP A 181 32.50 -1.20 -2.09
C ASP A 181 31.72 0.12 -1.97
N LEU A 182 31.29 0.72 -3.09
CA LEU A 182 30.47 1.93 -3.08
C LEU A 182 29.14 1.70 -2.35
N TRP A 183 28.52 0.53 -2.55
CA TRP A 183 27.30 0.15 -1.84
C TRP A 183 27.56 -0.08 -0.35
N ARG A 184 28.64 -0.79 0.01
CA ARG A 184 29.00 -1.06 1.41
C ARG A 184 29.38 0.21 2.18
N CYS A 185 30.06 1.15 1.54
CA CYS A 185 30.46 2.42 2.13
C CYS A 185 29.33 3.45 2.20
N THR A 186 28.18 3.21 1.56
CA THR A 186 27.02 4.11 1.62
C THR A 186 26.09 3.69 2.77
N PRO A 187 25.92 4.52 3.81
CA PRO A 187 25.15 4.15 5.00
C PRO A 187 23.72 3.74 4.65
N GLY A 188 23.29 2.57 5.12
CA GLY A 188 21.93 2.04 4.93
C GLY A 188 21.61 1.51 3.52
N ALA A 189 22.51 1.64 2.54
CA ALA A 189 22.22 1.33 1.14
C ALA A 189 21.89 -0.15 0.90
N LEU A 190 22.65 -1.08 1.49
CA LEU A 190 22.39 -2.52 1.37
C LEU A 190 21.08 -2.92 2.06
N GLY A 191 20.80 -2.31 3.22
CA GLY A 191 19.52 -2.49 3.92
C GLY A 191 18.36 -2.05 3.04
N TRP A 192 18.45 -0.87 2.43
CA TRP A 192 17.46 -0.36 1.47
C TRP A 192 17.34 -1.23 0.21
N LEU A 193 18.45 -1.69 -0.36
CA LEU A 193 18.47 -2.54 -1.55
C LEU A 193 17.74 -3.87 -1.31
N ARG A 194 17.90 -4.46 -0.11
CA ARG A 194 17.13 -5.63 0.32
C ARG A 194 15.63 -5.35 0.32
N ARG A 195 15.21 -4.17 0.79
CA ARG A 195 13.79 -3.76 0.80
C ARG A 195 13.22 -3.59 -0.59
N VAL A 196 13.96 -2.93 -1.48
CA VAL A 196 13.59 -2.75 -2.90
C VAL A 196 13.29 -4.11 -3.53
N ARG A 197 14.22 -5.07 -3.37
CA ARG A 197 14.06 -6.43 -3.89
C ARG A 197 12.85 -7.15 -3.31
N ASN A 198 12.67 -7.11 -2.00
CA ASN A 198 11.55 -7.78 -1.34
C ASN A 198 10.21 -7.19 -1.83
N THR A 199 10.13 -5.87 -1.98
CA THR A 199 8.94 -5.19 -2.49
C THR A 199 8.64 -5.59 -3.94
N GLN A 200 9.67 -5.68 -4.80
CA GLN A 200 9.51 -6.17 -6.18
C GLN A 200 8.98 -7.60 -6.23
N ARG A 201 9.58 -8.50 -5.43
CA ARG A 201 9.17 -9.92 -5.39
C ARG A 201 7.72 -10.07 -4.93
N SER A 202 7.34 -9.37 -3.86
CA SER A 202 5.95 -9.38 -3.38
C SER A 202 4.99 -8.84 -4.43
N SER A 203 5.33 -7.75 -5.12
CA SER A 203 4.49 -7.20 -6.18
C SER A 203 4.31 -8.16 -7.36
N MET A 204 5.37 -8.83 -7.80
CA MET A 204 5.28 -9.81 -8.89
C MET A 204 4.40 -10.99 -8.50
N ALA A 205 4.52 -11.48 -7.26
CA ALA A 205 3.70 -12.57 -6.75
C ALA A 205 2.21 -12.17 -6.65
N LEU A 206 1.91 -10.95 -6.19
CA LEU A 206 0.54 -10.40 -6.15
C LEU A 206 -0.06 -10.21 -7.55
N SER A 207 0.72 -9.71 -8.51
CA SER A 207 0.28 -9.56 -9.89
C SER A 207 -0.03 -10.92 -10.54
N ALA A 208 0.80 -11.93 -10.30
CA ALA A 208 0.54 -13.29 -10.79
C ALA A 208 -0.74 -13.89 -10.17
N ALA A 209 -1.02 -13.61 -8.89
CA ALA A 209 -2.26 -14.03 -8.22
C ALA A 209 -3.51 -13.40 -8.86
N ARG A 210 -3.44 -12.13 -9.25
CA ARG A 210 -4.57 -11.44 -9.93
C ARG A 210 -4.80 -11.95 -11.36
N SER A 211 -3.75 -12.40 -12.04
CA SER A 211 -3.81 -12.83 -13.44
C SER A 211 -4.23 -14.28 -13.64
N SER A 212 -4.46 -15.08 -12.59
CA SER A 212 -4.86 -16.49 -12.74
C SER A 212 -6.26 -16.71 -13.35
N ALA A 213 -6.95 -15.65 -13.80
CA ALA A 213 -8.10 -15.75 -14.72
C ALA A 213 -7.68 -15.85 -16.21
N ALA A 214 -6.45 -15.49 -16.58
CA ALA A 214 -5.93 -15.68 -17.93
C ALA A 214 -4.39 -15.60 -17.97
N ALA A 215 -3.76 -16.69 -18.41
CA ALA A 215 -2.33 -16.87 -18.70
C ALA A 215 -1.50 -17.56 -17.61
N THR A 216 -1.03 -18.74 -17.99
CA THR A 216 0.07 -19.49 -17.37
C THR A 216 1.30 -18.59 -17.17
N PRO A 217 1.85 -18.48 -15.95
CA PRO A 217 3.17 -17.90 -15.77
C PRO A 217 4.21 -18.83 -16.41
N ARG A 218 5.17 -18.26 -17.16
CA ARG A 218 6.38 -19.01 -17.54
C ARG A 218 7.26 -19.20 -16.28
N PRO A 219 7.99 -20.33 -16.16
CA PRO A 219 8.87 -20.60 -15.04
C PRO A 219 9.95 -19.52 -14.88
N TRP A 220 9.93 -18.77 -13.78
CA TRP A 220 11.08 -17.95 -13.36
C TRP A 220 11.69 -18.53 -12.09
N ARG A 221 13.02 -18.64 -12.09
CA ARG A 221 13.85 -19.31 -11.07
C ARG A 221 13.85 -18.51 -9.76
N LEU A 222 12.85 -18.72 -8.93
CA LEU A 222 12.86 -18.35 -7.51
C LEU A 222 13.76 -19.36 -6.76
N CYS A 223 14.85 -18.90 -6.16
CA CYS A 223 15.70 -19.64 -5.22
C CYS A 223 16.11 -21.06 -5.64
N GLY A 224 17.16 -21.23 -6.47
CA GLY A 224 17.99 -22.47 -6.51
C GLY A 224 17.31 -23.83 -6.80
N ALA A 225 15.98 -23.88 -6.90
CA ALA A 225 15.16 -25.06 -7.03
C ALA A 225 14.23 -24.84 -8.23
N TRP A 226 14.14 -25.87 -9.05
CA TRP A 226 13.47 -25.82 -10.34
C TRP A 226 11.96 -25.63 -10.13
N TRP A 227 11.44 -24.47 -10.54
CA TRP A 227 10.01 -24.19 -10.62
C TRP A 227 9.32 -25.30 -11.43
N LYS A 228 8.56 -26.15 -10.74
CA LYS A 228 7.59 -27.09 -11.32
C LYS A 228 6.23 -26.63 -10.77
N GLY A 229 5.34 -26.12 -11.62
CA GLY A 229 4.03 -25.58 -11.21
C GLY A 229 3.16 -26.60 -10.43
N PRO A 230 2.05 -26.17 -9.75
CA PRO A 230 0.74 -26.14 -10.42
C PRO A 230 -0.36 -25.15 -9.90
N ASN A 231 -1.27 -24.75 -10.80
CA ASN A 231 -2.75 -24.59 -10.72
C ASN A 231 -3.54 -24.28 -9.40
N SER A 232 -3.06 -23.51 -8.42
CA SER A 232 -3.98 -23.00 -7.37
C SER A 232 -3.66 -21.59 -6.83
N THR A 233 -4.73 -20.83 -6.58
CA THR A 233 -4.75 -19.53 -5.90
C THR A 233 -4.13 -19.60 -4.51
N GLU A 234 -4.31 -20.73 -3.81
CA GLU A 234 -3.78 -21.00 -2.46
C GLU A 234 -2.25 -21.06 -2.42
N GLN A 235 -1.61 -21.76 -3.38
CA GLN A 235 -0.14 -21.79 -3.46
C GLN A 235 0.45 -20.42 -3.80
N THR A 236 -0.26 -19.63 -4.61
CA THR A 236 0.18 -18.27 -4.97
C THR A 236 0.10 -17.33 -3.77
N CYS A 237 -0.94 -17.47 -2.93
CA CYS A 237 -1.01 -16.80 -1.64
C CYS A 237 0.16 -17.23 -0.74
N ARG A 238 0.48 -18.53 -0.64
CA ARG A 238 1.65 -19.04 0.12
C ARG A 238 3.00 -18.51 -0.37
N ASP A 239 3.15 -18.25 -1.65
CA ASP A 239 4.38 -17.69 -2.23
C ASP A 239 4.49 -16.17 -1.99
N VAL A 240 3.37 -15.44 -2.07
CA VAL A 240 3.27 -14.04 -1.60
C VAL A 240 3.60 -13.97 -0.10
N LEU A 241 3.05 -14.90 0.70
CA LEU A 241 3.29 -15.05 2.12
C LEU A 241 4.77 -15.31 2.43
N PHE A 242 5.41 -16.23 1.71
CA PHE A 242 6.84 -16.50 1.86
C PHE A 242 7.69 -15.27 1.55
N CYS A 243 7.34 -14.46 0.55
CA CYS A 243 8.07 -13.23 0.23
C CYS A 243 7.79 -12.11 1.26
N CYS A 244 6.56 -12.00 1.75
CA CYS A 244 6.14 -10.98 2.71
C CYS A 244 6.73 -11.19 4.12
N VAL A 245 6.89 -12.44 4.54
CA VAL A 245 7.46 -12.82 5.84
C VAL A 245 8.98 -12.58 5.92
N GLN A 246 9.68 -12.49 4.77
CA GLN A 246 11.15 -12.35 4.70
C GLN A 246 11.68 -10.90 4.77
N GLY A 247 10.84 -9.92 5.09
CA GLY A 247 11.27 -8.65 5.69
C GLY A 247 11.09 -7.35 4.88
N VAL A 248 11.28 -6.26 5.63
CA VAL A 248 11.22 -4.79 5.38
C VAL A 248 10.99 -4.33 3.93
N PHE A 249 9.91 -3.59 3.67
CA PHE A 249 9.55 -3.01 2.35
C PHE A 249 9.94 -1.52 2.20
N VAL A 250 9.95 -0.99 0.98
CA VAL A 250 10.15 0.46 0.73
C VAL A 250 8.79 1.14 0.64
N ASP A 251 8.58 2.21 1.40
CA ASP A 251 7.38 3.05 1.30
C ASP A 251 7.20 3.61 -0.11
N ALA A 252 5.97 3.62 -0.62
CA ALA A 252 5.63 4.21 -1.91
C ALA A 252 5.64 5.74 -1.83
N ALA A 253 6.28 6.43 -2.77
CA ALA A 253 6.36 7.89 -2.76
C ALA A 253 5.02 8.51 -3.21
N PRO A 254 4.61 9.64 -2.60
CA PRO A 254 3.28 10.22 -2.77
C PRO A 254 3.01 10.97 -4.09
N ASP A 255 4.01 11.23 -4.95
CA ASP A 255 3.89 12.31 -5.94
C ASP A 255 4.55 12.05 -7.32
N CYS A 256 3.99 11.11 -8.11
CA CYS A 256 4.31 11.04 -9.53
C CYS A 256 3.04 10.84 -10.36
N ALA A 257 2.61 11.89 -11.06
CA ALA A 257 1.47 11.87 -11.98
C ALA A 257 1.61 10.88 -13.16
N ALA A 258 2.79 10.29 -13.37
CA ALA A 258 3.06 9.37 -14.48
C ALA A 258 2.76 7.89 -14.17
N PHE A 259 2.56 7.51 -12.90
CA PHE A 259 2.38 6.09 -12.52
C PHE A 259 1.42 5.96 -11.32
N PRO A 260 0.33 5.18 -11.42
CA PRO A 260 -0.65 5.08 -10.34
C PRO A 260 -0.04 4.49 -9.06
N ARG A 261 -0.34 5.15 -7.93
CA ARG A 261 0.16 4.86 -6.58
C ARG A 261 0.05 3.37 -6.25
N TYR A 262 1.18 2.69 -6.04
CA TYR A 262 1.18 1.29 -5.62
C TYR A 262 1.30 1.21 -4.11
N ASN A 263 0.20 0.85 -3.45
CA ASN A 263 0.18 0.56 -2.02
C ASN A 263 0.17 -0.97 -1.84
N LEU A 264 1.20 -1.53 -1.19
CA LEU A 264 1.33 -2.97 -0.94
C LEU A 264 0.21 -3.48 -0.04
N LEU A 265 -0.14 -2.71 1.01
CA LEU A 265 -1.24 -3.01 1.92
C LEU A 265 -2.58 -3.05 1.18
N HIS A 266 -2.85 -2.04 0.34
CA HIS A 266 -4.01 -2.02 -0.56
C HIS A 266 -4.01 -3.23 -1.52
N SER A 267 -2.84 -3.57 -2.08
CA SER A 267 -2.73 -4.65 -3.04
C SER A 267 -2.98 -6.01 -2.39
N VAL A 268 -2.41 -6.25 -1.22
CA VAL A 268 -2.65 -7.46 -0.43
C VAL A 268 -4.14 -7.60 -0.07
N CYS A 269 -4.81 -6.51 0.32
CA CYS A 269 -6.24 -6.53 0.64
C CYS A 269 -7.16 -6.73 -0.58
N SER A 270 -6.65 -6.67 -1.80
CA SER A 270 -7.41 -6.86 -3.04
C SER A 270 -7.32 -8.25 -3.66
N VAL A 271 -6.34 -9.05 -3.25
CA VAL A 271 -6.14 -10.45 -3.67
C VAL A 271 -7.14 -11.47 -3.08
N PRO A 272 -7.78 -11.28 -1.89
CA PRO A 272 -8.44 -12.40 -1.20
C PRO A 272 -9.75 -12.92 -1.81
N ALA A 273 -10.35 -12.22 -2.76
CA ALA A 273 -11.64 -12.65 -3.29
C ALA A 273 -11.48 -13.69 -4.40
N MET A 274 -11.19 -14.96 -4.06
CA MET A 274 -11.69 -16.13 -4.79
C MET A 274 -11.50 -17.50 -4.09
N SER A 275 -10.88 -17.58 -2.91
CA SER A 275 -10.85 -18.84 -2.14
C SER A 275 -11.07 -18.60 -0.65
N ALA A 276 -12.19 -19.09 -0.12
CA ALA A 276 -12.39 -19.26 1.31
C ALA A 276 -11.21 -20.06 1.89
N GLY A 277 -10.61 -19.59 2.99
CA GLY A 277 -9.59 -20.34 3.74
C GLY A 277 -8.17 -19.74 3.79
N CYS A 278 -7.96 -18.48 3.40
CA CYS A 278 -6.65 -17.80 3.56
C CYS A 278 -6.69 -16.54 4.43
N GLU A 279 -7.76 -16.34 5.21
CA GLU A 279 -7.95 -15.15 6.06
C GLU A 279 -6.85 -15.02 7.13
N GLU A 280 -6.45 -16.12 7.76
CA GLU A 280 -5.43 -16.14 8.82
C GLU A 280 -4.06 -15.74 8.27
N GLU A 281 -3.67 -16.32 7.14
CA GLU A 281 -2.40 -16.00 6.54
C GLU A 281 -2.36 -14.56 6.03
N LEU A 282 -3.46 -14.08 5.45
CA LEU A 282 -3.61 -12.68 5.04
C LEU A 282 -3.47 -11.72 6.22
N ALA A 283 -4.11 -12.02 7.35
CA ALA A 283 -3.94 -11.27 8.58
C ALA A 283 -2.47 -11.26 9.04
N GLY A 284 -1.77 -12.40 8.95
CA GLY A 284 -0.34 -12.49 9.21
C GLY A 284 0.50 -11.56 8.34
N VAL A 285 0.18 -11.43 7.05
CA VAL A 285 0.84 -10.47 6.14
C VAL A 285 0.56 -9.05 6.58
N VAL A 286 -0.71 -8.69 6.75
CA VAL A 286 -1.13 -7.34 7.12
C VAL A 286 -0.45 -6.91 8.42
N LYS A 287 -0.42 -7.79 9.42
CA LYS A 287 0.28 -7.55 10.69
C LYS A 287 1.78 -7.31 10.49
N SER A 288 2.45 -8.12 9.68
CA SER A 288 3.87 -7.93 9.35
C SER A 288 4.13 -6.61 8.62
N LEU A 289 3.27 -6.24 7.68
CA LEU A 289 3.36 -4.98 6.93
C LEU A 289 3.19 -3.76 7.84
N LEU A 290 2.20 -3.79 8.74
CA LEU A 290 1.97 -2.71 9.71
C LEU A 290 3.12 -2.60 10.72
N ALA A 291 3.67 -3.73 11.19
CA ALA A 291 4.84 -3.74 12.09
C ALA A 291 6.09 -3.12 11.46
N GLN A 292 6.14 -3.00 10.13
CA GLN A 292 7.23 -2.37 9.40
C GLN A 292 7.01 -0.86 9.18
N GLY A 293 5.92 -0.28 9.68
CA GLY A 293 5.65 1.15 9.59
C GLY A 293 5.04 1.60 8.26
N ILE A 294 4.52 0.66 7.45
CA ILE A 294 3.81 1.00 6.22
C ILE A 294 2.60 1.88 6.56
N ASP A 295 2.46 2.99 5.84
CA ASP A 295 1.33 3.90 6.00
C ASP A 295 0.01 3.23 5.62
N VAL A 296 -0.83 3.00 6.64
CA VAL A 296 -2.17 2.43 6.48
C VAL A 296 -3.10 3.33 5.67
N SER A 297 -2.84 4.64 5.69
CA SER A 297 -3.66 5.67 5.04
C SER A 297 -3.21 5.98 3.61
N ALA A 298 -2.20 5.28 3.09
CA ALA A 298 -1.69 5.54 1.75
C ALA A 298 -2.76 5.25 0.68
N LEU A 299 -2.96 6.21 -0.22
CA LEU A 299 -3.92 6.10 -1.30
C LEU A 299 -3.35 5.28 -2.46
N ALA A 300 -4.17 4.42 -3.07
CA ALA A 300 -3.85 3.78 -4.35
C ALA A 300 -4.15 4.71 -5.54
N GLY A 301 -3.77 4.29 -6.76
CA GLY A 301 -4.07 5.03 -7.98
C GLY A 301 -5.57 5.23 -8.25
N SER A 302 -6.42 4.41 -7.64
CA SER A 302 -7.88 4.55 -7.63
C SER A 302 -8.41 5.60 -6.66
N GLY A 303 -7.57 6.16 -5.78
CA GLY A 303 -7.99 7.02 -4.68
C GLY A 303 -8.52 6.25 -3.44
N LEU A 304 -8.50 4.91 -3.47
CA LEU A 304 -8.93 4.07 -2.36
C LEU A 304 -7.76 3.63 -1.46
N LYS A 305 -8.03 3.39 -0.17
CA LYS A 305 -7.04 2.90 0.82
C LYS A 305 -7.19 1.39 1.03
N ALA A 306 -6.33 0.83 1.88
CA ALA A 306 -6.35 -0.60 2.18
C ALA A 306 -7.67 -1.06 2.80
N LEU A 307 -8.25 -0.26 3.69
CA LEU A 307 -9.51 -0.60 4.36
C LEU A 307 -10.67 -0.70 3.36
N HIS A 308 -10.76 0.21 2.37
CA HIS A 308 -11.75 0.11 1.28
C HIS A 308 -11.67 -1.23 0.53
N MET A 309 -10.47 -1.72 0.26
CA MET A 309 -10.28 -2.99 -0.43
C MET A 309 -10.61 -4.18 0.46
N ALA A 310 -10.17 -4.14 1.73
CA ALA A 310 -10.43 -5.21 2.69
C ALA A 310 -11.94 -5.45 2.87
N VAL A 311 -12.70 -4.37 3.02
CA VAL A 311 -14.16 -4.47 3.16
C VAL A 311 -14.86 -4.79 1.85
N TYR A 312 -14.37 -4.34 0.69
CA TYR A 312 -15.01 -4.65 -0.58
C TYR A 312 -14.82 -6.12 -0.98
N TYR A 313 -13.61 -6.67 -0.77
CA TYR A 313 -13.24 -8.02 -1.18
C TYR A 313 -13.41 -9.09 -0.10
N CYS A 314 -14.00 -8.75 1.05
CA CYS A 314 -14.22 -9.68 2.16
C CYS A 314 -12.90 -10.31 2.63
N ALA A 315 -11.93 -9.46 2.98
CA ALA A 315 -10.60 -9.88 3.43
C ALA A 315 -10.59 -10.53 4.84
N GLY A 316 -11.74 -10.56 5.52
CA GLY A 316 -11.89 -11.13 6.85
C GLY A 316 -11.82 -10.08 7.97
N PRO A 317 -12.47 -10.36 9.11
CA PRO A 317 -12.61 -9.42 10.22
C PRO A 317 -11.27 -9.09 10.90
N GLU A 318 -10.32 -10.04 10.96
CA GLU A 318 -9.01 -9.82 11.58
C GLU A 318 -8.18 -8.81 10.77
N VAL A 319 -8.23 -8.87 9.43
CA VAL A 319 -7.57 -7.88 8.57
C VAL A 319 -8.17 -6.48 8.81
N VAL A 320 -9.49 -6.39 8.91
CA VAL A 320 -10.18 -5.13 9.21
C VAL A 320 -9.76 -4.58 10.57
N ALA A 321 -9.71 -5.43 11.61
CA ALA A 321 -9.24 -5.05 12.94
C ALA A 321 -7.82 -4.49 12.92
N LEU A 322 -6.88 -5.22 12.30
CA LEU A 322 -5.47 -4.80 12.17
C LEU A 322 -5.34 -3.45 11.46
N LEU A 323 -6.12 -3.20 10.39
CA LEU A 323 -6.08 -1.92 9.67
C LEU A 323 -6.61 -0.77 10.53
N ILE A 324 -7.70 -0.96 11.27
CA ILE A 324 -8.27 0.06 12.18
C ILE A 324 -7.30 0.35 13.33
N GLU A 325 -6.73 -0.68 13.94
CA GLU A 325 -5.69 -0.54 14.98
C GLU A 325 -4.44 0.18 14.45
N GLY A 326 -4.11 -0.02 13.18
CA GLY A 326 -3.08 0.72 12.46
C GLY A 326 -3.42 2.18 12.17
N GLY A 327 -4.66 2.63 12.43
CA GLY A 327 -5.13 4.01 12.23
C GLY A 327 -5.97 4.23 10.97
N ALA A 328 -6.48 3.18 10.32
CA ALA A 328 -7.42 3.34 9.21
C ALA A 328 -8.78 3.87 9.71
N ASP A 329 -9.29 4.90 9.04
CA ASP A 329 -10.59 5.48 9.35
C ASP A 329 -11.73 4.77 8.58
N PRO A 330 -12.68 4.12 9.26
CA PRO A 330 -13.80 3.40 8.62
C PRO A 330 -14.86 4.31 7.99
N VAL A 331 -14.83 5.62 8.26
CA VAL A 331 -15.72 6.62 7.63
C VAL A 331 -14.97 7.54 6.66
N ASP A 332 -13.77 7.15 6.23
CA ASP A 332 -12.96 7.91 5.27
C ASP A 332 -13.60 7.97 3.87
N GLY A 333 -14.07 9.16 3.52
CA GLY A 333 -14.73 9.46 2.25
C GLY A 333 -16.24 9.70 2.41
N SER A 334 -16.92 10.03 1.31
CA SER A 334 -18.38 10.12 1.30
C SER A 334 -18.98 8.73 1.16
N SER A 335 -20.06 8.44 1.89
CA SER A 335 -20.86 7.24 1.61
C SER A 335 -21.52 7.36 0.22
N PRO A 336 -21.65 6.25 -0.54
CA PRO A 336 -21.37 4.87 -0.14
C PRO A 336 -19.90 4.45 -0.24
N ASP A 337 -19.00 5.33 -0.69
CA ASP A 337 -17.59 5.03 -0.96
C ASP A 337 -16.72 4.93 0.29
N ALA A 338 -17.21 5.38 1.46
CA ALA A 338 -16.54 5.14 2.74
C ALA A 338 -16.49 3.63 3.08
N PRO A 339 -15.46 3.11 3.77
CA PRO A 339 -15.34 1.68 4.03
C PRO A 339 -16.56 1.06 4.72
N LEU A 340 -17.16 1.76 5.69
CA LEU A 340 -18.37 1.31 6.37
C LEU A 340 -19.58 1.18 5.40
N GLY A 341 -19.72 2.14 4.48
CA GLY A 341 -20.74 2.12 3.43
C GLY A 341 -20.49 1.01 2.40
N LEU A 342 -19.23 0.81 2.00
CA LEU A 342 -18.83 -0.25 1.07
C LEU A 342 -19.12 -1.65 1.62
N ALA A 343 -18.80 -1.92 2.90
CA ALA A 343 -19.11 -3.20 3.53
C ALA A 343 -20.62 -3.50 3.45
N CYS A 344 -21.47 -2.50 3.68
CA CYS A 344 -22.91 -2.65 3.63
C CYS A 344 -23.44 -2.77 2.20
N ASN A 345 -22.85 -2.01 1.28
CA ASN A 345 -23.17 -2.10 -0.14
C ASN A 345 -22.84 -3.50 -0.71
N GLN A 346 -21.76 -4.14 -0.24
CA GLN A 346 -21.39 -5.50 -0.63
C GLN A 346 -22.08 -6.59 0.18
N GLY A 347 -22.71 -6.24 1.31
CA GLY A 347 -23.36 -7.20 2.21
C GLY A 347 -22.37 -8.03 3.00
N ASN A 348 -21.31 -7.42 3.53
CA ASN A 348 -20.20 -8.09 4.24
C ASN A 348 -20.36 -7.96 5.76
N PRO A 349 -21.08 -8.89 6.43
CA PRO A 349 -21.45 -8.73 7.84
C PRO A 349 -20.26 -8.80 8.79
N ARG A 350 -19.31 -9.72 8.57
CA ARG A 350 -18.18 -9.95 9.48
C ARG A 350 -17.27 -8.72 9.55
N GLU A 351 -16.99 -8.11 8.40
CA GLU A 351 -16.21 -6.88 8.26
C GLU A 351 -16.95 -5.66 8.84
N LEU A 352 -18.26 -5.58 8.63
CA LEU A 352 -19.11 -4.55 9.24
C LEU A 352 -19.07 -4.63 10.78
N ASP A 353 -19.23 -5.83 11.34
CA ASP A 353 -19.19 -6.06 12.79
C ASP A 353 -17.82 -5.69 13.36
N ALA A 354 -16.73 -6.07 12.67
CA ALA A 354 -15.37 -5.71 13.06
C ALA A 354 -15.17 -4.19 13.10
N MET A 355 -15.60 -3.45 12.07
CA MET A 355 -15.50 -1.98 12.08
C MET A 355 -16.25 -1.34 13.25
N LEU A 356 -17.49 -1.75 13.48
CA LEU A 356 -18.33 -1.17 14.55
C LEU A 356 -17.84 -1.58 15.95
N ALA A 357 -17.33 -2.80 16.11
CA ALA A 357 -16.78 -3.27 17.38
C ALA A 357 -15.47 -2.56 17.77
N HIS A 358 -14.57 -2.31 16.81
CA HIS A 358 -13.31 -1.59 17.05
C HIS A 358 -13.50 -0.07 17.09
N CYS A 359 -14.64 0.45 16.63
CA CYS A 359 -14.96 1.88 16.66
C CYS A 359 -16.39 2.13 17.19
N PRO A 360 -16.69 1.82 18.46
CA PRO A 360 -18.05 1.90 19.02
C PRO A 360 -18.62 3.34 19.02
N GLY A 361 -17.76 4.36 19.03
CA GLY A 361 -18.17 5.76 18.94
C GLY A 361 -18.88 6.12 17.63
N LEU A 362 -18.61 5.40 16.54
CA LEU A 362 -19.23 5.62 15.24
C LEU A 362 -20.74 5.40 15.27
N ALA A 363 -21.21 4.46 16.10
CA ALA A 363 -22.63 4.13 16.20
C ALA A 363 -23.50 5.35 16.56
N HIS A 364 -22.94 6.32 17.27
CA HIS A 364 -23.61 7.52 17.74
C HIS A 364 -23.17 8.79 17.02
N GLU A 365 -22.18 8.69 16.14
CA GLU A 365 -21.70 9.82 15.36
C GLU A 365 -22.80 10.33 14.43
N ARG A 366 -22.94 11.66 14.35
CA ARG A 366 -23.96 12.33 13.56
C ARG A 366 -23.36 12.79 12.24
N VAL A 367 -24.00 12.40 11.15
CA VAL A 367 -23.67 12.82 9.79
C VAL A 367 -24.83 13.59 9.19
N VAL A 368 -24.50 14.52 8.29
CA VAL A 368 -25.48 15.25 7.50
C VAL A 368 -25.55 14.57 6.13
N ALA A 369 -26.69 13.99 5.80
CA ALA A 369 -26.87 13.24 4.56
C ALA A 369 -28.21 13.58 3.89
N GLN A 370 -28.30 13.31 2.60
CA GLN A 370 -29.57 13.38 1.89
C GLN A 370 -30.51 12.30 2.43
N ASP A 371 -31.72 12.70 2.82
CA ASP A 371 -32.79 11.78 3.18
C ASP A 371 -33.50 11.24 1.93
N GLY A 372 -34.28 10.18 2.10
CA GLY A 372 -35.04 9.55 1.01
C GLY A 372 -36.09 10.45 0.32
N GLY A 373 -36.31 11.67 0.82
CA GLY A 373 -37.18 12.69 0.21
C GLY A 373 -36.41 13.79 -0.53
N GLY A 374 -35.08 13.73 -0.62
CA GLY A 374 -34.23 14.75 -1.25
C GLY A 374 -33.90 15.94 -0.34
N GLY A 375 -34.32 15.91 0.94
CA GLY A 375 -33.91 16.85 1.97
C GLY A 375 -32.56 16.49 2.56
N VAL A 376 -31.93 17.41 3.31
CA VAL A 376 -30.67 17.16 4.01
C VAL A 376 -30.97 17.10 5.50
N THR A 377 -30.75 15.95 6.13
CA THR A 377 -31.12 15.69 7.53
C THR A 377 -29.93 15.13 8.31
N ALA A 378 -29.81 15.57 9.57
CA ALA A 378 -28.82 15.01 10.50
C ALA A 378 -29.28 13.64 11.02
N MET A 379 -28.52 12.60 10.74
CA MET A 379 -28.79 11.22 11.15
C MET A 379 -27.55 10.59 11.77
N SER A 380 -27.71 9.46 12.44
CA SER A 380 -26.57 8.66 12.89
C SER A 380 -25.88 7.98 11.71
N VAL A 381 -24.61 7.63 11.86
CA VAL A 381 -23.88 6.80 10.88
C VAL A 381 -24.62 5.49 10.63
N LEU A 382 -25.19 4.84 11.66
CA LEU A 382 -25.97 3.60 11.48
C LEU A 382 -27.22 3.80 10.62
N GLU A 383 -27.92 4.93 10.77
CA GLU A 383 -29.07 5.28 9.93
C GLU A 383 -28.64 5.54 8.49
N ARG A 384 -27.51 6.22 8.27
CA ARG A 384 -26.96 6.44 6.92
C ARG A 384 -26.59 5.12 6.25
N VAL A 385 -25.92 4.24 6.98
CA VAL A 385 -25.48 2.92 6.50
C VAL A 385 -26.68 2.01 6.19
N LEU A 386 -27.77 2.10 6.98
CA LEU A 386 -29.03 1.45 6.65
C LEU A 386 -29.56 1.92 5.28
N PHE A 387 -29.42 3.20 4.95
CA PHE A 387 -29.88 3.71 3.66
C PHE A 387 -29.08 3.14 2.51
N ASP A 388 -27.75 3.15 2.62
CA ASP A 388 -26.84 2.57 1.61
C ASP A 388 -27.15 1.08 1.34
N LEU A 389 -27.49 0.33 2.39
CA LEU A 389 -27.87 -1.08 2.31
C LEU A 389 -29.11 -1.29 1.44
N PHE A 390 -30.12 -0.43 1.56
CA PHE A 390 -31.38 -0.47 0.82
C PHE A 390 -31.32 0.25 -0.55
N GLU A 391 -30.20 0.87 -0.88
CA GLU A 391 -29.86 1.38 -2.21
C GLU A 391 -29.01 0.38 -3.01
N SER A 392 -28.40 -0.61 -2.35
CA SER A 392 -27.53 -1.58 -2.99
C SER A 392 -28.29 -2.54 -3.93
N SER A 393 -27.77 -2.68 -5.15
CA SER A 393 -28.19 -3.72 -6.08
C SER A 393 -27.77 -5.13 -5.64
N CYS A 394 -26.77 -5.26 -4.75
CA CYS A 394 -26.31 -6.53 -4.21
C CYS A 394 -27.36 -7.19 -3.31
N LEU A 395 -28.23 -6.41 -2.66
CA LEU A 395 -29.34 -6.92 -1.83
C LEU A 395 -30.24 -7.85 -2.65
N VAL A 396 -30.63 -7.38 -3.84
CA VAL A 396 -31.50 -8.14 -4.74
C VAL A 396 -30.76 -9.35 -5.30
N CYS A 397 -29.48 -9.20 -5.65
CA CYS A 397 -28.65 -10.28 -6.20
C CYS A 397 -28.46 -11.44 -5.20
N LEU A 398 -28.07 -11.13 -3.96
CA LEU A 398 -27.89 -12.14 -2.90
C LEU A 398 -29.21 -12.80 -2.48
N ASP A 399 -30.33 -12.16 -2.79
CA ASP A 399 -31.66 -12.71 -2.58
C ASP A 399 -32.25 -13.45 -3.80
N GLY A 400 -31.39 -13.94 -4.70
CA GLY A 400 -31.82 -14.71 -5.88
C GLY A 400 -32.57 -13.91 -6.93
N GLY A 401 -32.49 -12.58 -6.89
CA GLY A 401 -32.92 -11.69 -7.97
C GLY A 401 -31.87 -11.52 -9.07
N PRO A 402 -32.01 -10.51 -9.95
CA PRO A 402 -31.05 -10.23 -11.01
C PRO A 402 -29.62 -10.00 -10.49
N LYS A 403 -28.62 -10.45 -11.25
CA LYS A 403 -27.21 -10.28 -10.94
C LYS A 403 -26.81 -8.80 -10.88
N CYS A 404 -26.17 -8.39 -9.78
CA CYS A 404 -25.56 -7.06 -9.63
C CYS A 404 -24.35 -6.90 -10.57
N GLN A 405 -23.84 -5.68 -10.73
CA GLN A 405 -22.67 -5.38 -11.58
C GLN A 405 -21.46 -6.29 -11.26
N ARG A 406 -21.24 -6.60 -9.98
CA ARG A 406 -20.17 -7.51 -9.55
C ARG A 406 -20.37 -8.94 -10.07
N CYS A 407 -21.55 -9.52 -9.83
CA CYS A 407 -21.85 -10.90 -10.25
C CYS A 407 -22.09 -11.07 -11.77
N GLN A 408 -22.23 -9.97 -12.51
CA GLN A 408 -22.23 -9.99 -13.98
C GLN A 408 -20.85 -10.35 -14.54
N HIS A 409 -19.77 -10.07 -13.80
CA HIS A 409 -18.44 -10.56 -14.11
C HIS A 409 -18.24 -11.96 -13.52
N PRO A 410 -17.99 -13.00 -14.35
CA PRO A 410 -17.94 -14.38 -13.88
C PRO A 410 -16.79 -14.68 -12.91
N ASP A 411 -15.73 -13.87 -12.93
CA ASP A 411 -14.51 -14.09 -12.16
C ASP A 411 -14.53 -13.45 -10.76
N VAL A 412 -15.59 -12.73 -10.38
CA VAL A 412 -15.66 -12.02 -9.08
C VAL A 412 -17.05 -12.16 -8.42
N PRO A 413 -17.46 -13.37 -8.03
CA PRO A 413 -18.74 -13.56 -7.33
C PRO A 413 -18.74 -12.88 -5.95
N HIS A 414 -19.92 -12.79 -5.32
CA HIS A 414 -20.01 -12.48 -3.90
C HIS A 414 -19.32 -13.57 -3.08
N HIS A 415 -18.72 -13.17 -1.95
CA HIS A 415 -18.16 -14.13 -1.01
C HIS A 415 -19.31 -14.95 -0.37
N PRO A 416 -19.13 -16.25 -0.06
CA PRO A 416 -20.20 -17.08 0.51
C PRO A 416 -20.75 -16.57 1.85
N THR A 417 -19.99 -15.75 2.57
CA THR A 417 -20.42 -15.16 3.85
C THR A 417 -21.20 -13.85 3.69
N CYS A 418 -21.42 -13.37 2.46
CA CYS A 418 -22.18 -12.13 2.24
C CYS A 418 -23.66 -12.33 2.64
N SER A 419 -24.19 -11.47 3.51
CA SER A 419 -25.58 -11.54 3.96
C SER A 419 -26.11 -10.18 4.40
N PHE A 420 -27.07 -9.65 3.64
CA PHE A 420 -27.76 -8.40 3.97
C PHE A 420 -28.59 -8.49 5.25
N LEU A 421 -29.18 -9.67 5.52
CA LEU A 421 -29.97 -9.88 6.73
C LEU A 421 -29.08 -9.88 7.98
N GLU A 422 -27.88 -10.46 7.89
CA GLU A 422 -26.90 -10.40 8.97
C GLU A 422 -26.36 -8.99 9.18
N CYS A 423 -26.09 -8.23 8.12
CA CYS A 423 -25.72 -6.81 8.24
C CYS A 423 -26.78 -6.03 9.04
N LEU A 424 -28.08 -6.23 8.76
CA LEU A 424 -29.16 -5.58 9.51
C LEU A 424 -29.16 -5.98 10.98
N THR A 425 -28.96 -7.27 11.28
CA THR A 425 -28.83 -7.76 12.66
C THR A 425 -27.66 -7.10 13.38
N ILE A 426 -26.52 -6.92 12.70
CA ILE A 426 -25.32 -6.27 13.24
C ILE A 426 -25.56 -4.78 13.52
N LEU A 427 -26.23 -4.06 12.62
CA LEU A 427 -26.58 -2.66 12.88
C LEU A 427 -27.46 -2.52 14.15
N VAL A 428 -28.44 -3.43 14.33
CA VAL A 428 -29.28 -3.44 15.53
C VAL A 428 -28.48 -3.79 16.80
N LYS A 429 -27.59 -4.78 16.70
CA LYS A 429 -26.63 -5.16 17.76
C LYS A 429 -25.82 -3.95 18.24
N HIS A 430 -25.35 -3.11 17.31
CA HIS A 430 -24.55 -1.91 17.60
C HIS A 430 -25.38 -0.65 17.93
N GLY A 431 -26.70 -0.77 18.09
CA GLY A 431 -27.51 0.33 18.63
C GLY A 431 -28.49 0.96 17.64
N LEU A 432 -28.58 0.50 16.39
CA LEU A 432 -29.62 0.96 15.48
C LEU A 432 -31.00 0.59 16.04
N ARG A 433 -31.95 1.53 15.95
CA ARG A 433 -33.32 1.35 16.40
C ARG A 433 -34.29 1.76 15.30
N GLN A 434 -35.49 1.19 15.34
CA GLN A 434 -36.58 1.60 14.44
C GLN A 434 -37.19 2.92 14.93
N THR A 435 -36.57 4.04 14.55
CA THR A 435 -37.11 5.37 14.82
C THR A 435 -38.28 5.68 13.88
N PRO A 436 -39.18 6.63 14.20
CA PRO A 436 -40.24 7.05 13.29
C PRO A 436 -39.72 7.53 11.93
N MET A 437 -38.53 8.17 11.92
CA MET A 437 -37.83 8.58 10.70
C MET A 437 -37.45 7.37 9.85
N VAL A 438 -36.79 6.37 10.45
CA VAL A 438 -36.39 5.13 9.76
C VAL A 438 -37.61 4.37 9.24
N ALA A 439 -38.67 4.26 10.03
CA ALA A 439 -39.91 3.59 9.63
C ALA A 439 -40.58 4.28 8.43
N ARG A 440 -40.66 5.62 8.45
CA ARG A 440 -41.18 6.40 7.33
C ARG A 440 -40.33 6.22 6.08
N TRP A 441 -39.01 6.32 6.22
CA TRP A 441 -38.09 6.17 5.11
C TRP A 441 -38.17 4.80 4.44
N LEU A 442 -38.21 3.71 5.24
CA LEU A 442 -38.36 2.35 4.71
C LEU A 442 -39.67 2.19 3.93
N LYS A 443 -40.76 2.78 4.43
CA LYS A 443 -42.06 2.78 3.73
C LYS A 443 -41.96 3.49 2.37
N ASP A 444 -41.38 4.68 2.35
CA ASP A 444 -41.21 5.48 1.13
C ASP A 444 -40.30 4.75 0.12
N ARG A 445 -39.21 4.13 0.61
CA ARG A 445 -38.31 3.32 -0.22
C ARG A 445 -39.03 2.12 -0.85
N LEU A 446 -39.83 1.38 -0.08
CA LEU A 446 -40.59 0.23 -0.60
C LEU A 446 -41.62 0.62 -1.68
N GLN A 447 -42.16 1.85 -1.60
CA GLN A 447 -43.05 2.39 -2.62
C GLN A 447 -42.30 2.73 -3.92
N GLY A 448 -41.11 3.31 -3.81
CA GLY A 448 -40.27 3.72 -4.95
C GLY A 448 -39.52 2.58 -5.66
N VAL A 449 -39.42 1.40 -5.05
CA VAL A 449 -38.76 0.23 -5.66
C VAL A 449 -39.62 -0.40 -6.76
N GLN A 450 -38.96 -0.86 -7.83
CA GLN A 450 -39.58 -1.60 -8.93
C GLN A 450 -40.43 -2.78 -8.43
N PRO A 451 -41.65 -3.01 -8.97
CA PRO A 451 -42.55 -4.06 -8.47
C PRO A 451 -41.92 -5.47 -8.42
N SER A 452 -41.07 -5.81 -9.40
CA SER A 452 -40.36 -7.09 -9.46
C SER A 452 -39.34 -7.28 -8.34
N GLN A 453 -38.80 -6.19 -7.80
CA GLN A 453 -37.78 -6.22 -6.75
C GLN A 453 -38.35 -6.00 -5.34
N ARG A 454 -39.56 -5.46 -5.23
CA ARG A 454 -40.19 -5.07 -3.96
C ARG A 454 -40.20 -6.18 -2.90
N ARG A 455 -40.35 -7.45 -3.30
CA ARG A 455 -40.33 -8.60 -2.38
C ARG A 455 -39.03 -8.72 -1.60
N HIS A 456 -37.89 -8.43 -2.24
CA HIS A 456 -36.56 -8.58 -1.66
C HIS A 456 -36.33 -7.52 -0.58
N PHE A 457 -36.63 -6.25 -0.89
CA PHE A 457 -36.56 -5.16 0.07
C PHE A 457 -37.59 -5.28 1.19
N LYS A 458 -38.80 -5.78 0.90
CA LYS A 458 -39.81 -6.02 1.93
C LYS A 458 -39.31 -7.04 2.95
N ARG A 459 -38.72 -8.15 2.49
CA ARG A 459 -38.16 -9.15 3.41
C ARG A 459 -37.04 -8.58 4.28
N ALA A 460 -36.15 -7.77 3.71
CA ALA A 460 -35.11 -7.08 4.46
C ALA A 460 -35.69 -6.12 5.53
N ALA A 461 -36.73 -5.35 5.17
CA ALA A 461 -37.42 -4.47 6.11
C ALA A 461 -38.13 -5.23 7.23
N ASP A 462 -38.83 -6.32 6.90
CA ASP A 462 -39.50 -7.18 7.88
C ASP A 462 -38.48 -7.82 8.85
N HIS A 463 -37.32 -8.25 8.33
CA HIS A 463 -36.22 -8.78 9.14
C HIS A 463 -35.65 -7.72 10.09
N PHE A 464 -35.41 -6.50 9.59
CA PHE A 464 -34.93 -5.39 10.42
C PHE A 464 -35.91 -5.04 11.55
N GLU A 465 -37.21 -4.99 11.25
CA GLU A 465 -38.25 -4.74 12.25
C GLU A 465 -38.29 -5.86 13.30
N ALA A 466 -38.20 -7.12 12.87
CA ALA A 466 -38.14 -8.26 13.77
C ALA A 466 -36.89 -8.21 14.68
N ALA A 467 -35.72 -7.88 14.13
CA ALA A 467 -34.49 -7.72 14.89
C ALA A 467 -34.58 -6.59 15.92
N CYS A 468 -35.16 -5.43 15.56
CA CYS A 468 -35.39 -4.33 16.49
C CYS A 468 -36.31 -4.73 17.66
N LYS A 469 -37.41 -5.45 17.36
CA LYS A 469 -38.34 -5.95 18.39
C LYS A 469 -37.66 -6.94 19.33
N ALA A 470 -36.88 -7.87 18.79
CA ALA A 470 -36.13 -8.83 19.58
C ALA A 470 -35.10 -8.15 20.51
N ALA A 471 -34.36 -7.17 20.01
CA ALA A 471 -33.40 -6.40 20.80
C ALA A 471 -34.08 -5.59 21.92
N ALA A 472 -35.26 -4.99 21.64
CA ALA A 472 -36.04 -4.27 22.65
C ALA A 472 -36.55 -5.21 23.77
N ALA A 473 -37.02 -6.41 23.41
CA ALA A 473 -37.47 -7.41 24.37
C ALA A 473 -36.32 -7.93 25.25
N ALA A 474 -35.15 -8.18 24.66
CA ALA A 474 -33.95 -8.60 25.40
C ALA A 474 -33.46 -7.52 26.38
N GLY A 475 -33.46 -6.25 25.96
CA GLY A 475 -33.13 -5.13 26.84
C GLY A 475 -34.10 -4.98 28.01
N ALA A 476 -35.40 -5.15 27.77
CA ALA A 476 -36.41 -5.11 28.83
C ALA A 476 -36.25 -6.26 29.86
N ALA A 477 -35.85 -7.45 29.40
CA ALA A 477 -35.59 -8.60 30.26
C ALA A 477 -34.34 -8.41 31.14
N ALA A 478 -33.27 -7.79 30.60
CA ALA A 478 -32.07 -7.47 31.38
C ALA A 478 -32.34 -6.45 32.50
N VAL A 479 -33.12 -5.39 32.22
CA VAL A 479 -33.53 -4.40 33.23
C VAL A 479 -34.48 -5.01 34.28
N ALA A 480 -35.28 -6.01 33.92
CA ALA A 480 -36.13 -6.73 34.86
C ALA A 480 -35.33 -7.71 35.74
N GLY A 481 -34.27 -8.33 35.22
CA GLY A 481 -33.34 -9.18 35.97
C GLY A 481 -32.51 -8.41 37.01
N ASP A 482 -31.97 -7.25 36.63
CA ASP A 482 -31.24 -6.37 37.56
C ASP A 482 -32.13 -5.80 38.69
N ARG A 483 -33.45 -5.78 38.50
CA ARG A 483 -34.42 -5.41 39.55
C ARG A 483 -34.77 -6.56 40.50
N ALA A 484 -34.44 -7.81 40.14
CA ALA A 484 -34.71 -8.98 40.97
C ALA A 484 -33.55 -9.30 41.93
N ASP A 485 -32.31 -8.96 41.59
CA ASP A 485 -31.13 -9.07 42.46
C ASP A 485 -30.91 -7.76 43.26
N GLY A 486 -31.78 -7.56 44.25
CA GLY A 486 -31.79 -6.36 45.08
C GLY A 486 -30.59 -6.20 46.01
N THR A 487 -29.56 -5.47 45.57
CA THR A 487 -28.86 -4.51 46.44
C THR A 487 -29.04 -3.11 45.87
N ALA A 488 -30.10 -2.45 46.33
CA ALA A 488 -30.46 -1.10 45.94
C ALA A 488 -29.44 -0.08 46.49
N GLY A 489 -28.52 0.35 45.63
CA GLY A 489 -27.83 1.63 45.77
C GLY A 489 -28.58 2.67 44.94
N ALA A 490 -29.54 3.36 45.56
CA ALA A 490 -30.25 4.47 44.93
C ALA A 490 -29.27 5.62 44.63
N ALA A 491 -28.98 5.86 43.35
CA ALA A 491 -28.43 7.13 42.88
C ALA A 491 -29.50 7.80 42.02
N GLY A 492 -30.24 8.72 42.65
CA GLY A 492 -31.27 9.52 42.00
C GLY A 492 -30.69 10.35 40.86
N ALA A 493 -31.43 10.40 39.75
CA ALA A 493 -31.21 11.34 38.67
C ALA A 493 -31.32 12.77 39.23
N ALA A 494 -30.18 13.48 39.28
CA ALA A 494 -30.17 14.90 39.57
C ALA A 494 -30.58 15.68 38.31
N GLU A 495 -31.84 16.12 38.26
CA GLU A 495 -32.31 17.13 37.31
C GLU A 495 -31.69 18.49 37.67
N GLY A 496 -30.53 18.79 37.09
CA GLY A 496 -29.86 20.09 37.22
C GLY A 496 -28.89 20.34 36.05
N PRO A 497 -28.57 21.60 35.71
CA PRO A 497 -27.69 21.90 34.59
C PRO A 497 -26.29 21.31 34.82
N LEU A 498 -25.85 20.49 33.86
CA LEU A 498 -24.57 19.79 33.89
C LEU A 498 -23.39 20.78 33.96
N ARG A 499 -22.43 20.49 34.84
CA ARG A 499 -21.26 21.35 35.06
C ARG A 499 -20.06 20.87 34.26
N ARG A 500 -19.28 21.81 33.73
CA ARG A 500 -18.03 21.54 32.98
C ARG A 500 -16.82 21.66 33.91
N CYS A 501 -15.74 20.96 33.57
CA CYS A 501 -14.46 21.15 34.23
C CYS A 501 -13.95 22.58 34.00
N SER A 502 -13.65 23.32 35.07
CA SER A 502 -13.20 24.71 35.01
C SER A 502 -11.82 24.86 34.36
N GLY A 503 -11.00 23.80 34.38
CA GLY A 503 -9.64 23.78 33.86
C GLY A 503 -9.55 23.67 32.34
N CYS A 504 -10.16 22.65 31.74
CA CYS A 504 -10.09 22.42 30.28
C CYS A 504 -11.32 22.95 29.52
N LYS A 505 -12.44 23.22 30.22
CA LYS A 505 -13.72 23.69 29.67
C LYS A 505 -14.22 22.88 28.45
N MET A 506 -13.78 21.63 28.29
CA MET A 506 -14.12 20.77 27.17
C MET A 506 -15.64 20.62 27.03
N GLN A 507 -16.13 20.71 25.79
CA GLN A 507 -17.57 20.70 25.49
C GLN A 507 -18.22 19.31 25.56
N ARG A 508 -17.45 18.24 25.82
CA ARG A 508 -17.90 16.85 25.74
C ARG A 508 -17.89 16.11 27.08
N LEU A 509 -17.38 16.71 28.15
CA LEU A 509 -17.32 16.08 29.48
C LEU A 509 -18.12 16.90 30.49
N PHE A 510 -19.11 16.25 31.09
CA PHE A 510 -20.13 16.88 31.92
C PHE A 510 -20.29 16.14 33.24
N TYR A 511 -20.33 16.88 34.34
CA TYR A 511 -20.54 16.33 35.67
C TYR A 511 -21.89 16.75 36.22
N CYS A 512 -22.60 15.77 36.79
CA CYS A 512 -23.86 15.96 37.48
C CYS A 512 -23.72 16.89 38.71
N GLY A 513 -22.53 16.93 39.31
CA GLY A 513 -22.21 17.65 40.53
C GLY A 513 -20.75 17.46 40.94
N ARG A 514 -20.34 18.04 42.07
CA ARG A 514 -18.95 18.00 42.56
C ARG A 514 -18.49 16.58 42.91
N GLU A 515 -19.41 15.73 43.38
CA GLU A 515 -19.13 14.33 43.71
C GLU A 515 -18.81 13.49 42.47
N CYS A 516 -19.66 13.57 41.42
CA CYS A 516 -19.39 13.01 40.09
C CYS A 516 -18.04 13.48 39.53
N GLN A 517 -17.69 14.76 39.74
CA GLN A 517 -16.42 15.34 39.28
C GLN A 517 -15.20 14.77 40.00
N VAL A 518 -15.28 14.56 41.32
CA VAL A 518 -14.19 13.98 42.10
C VAL A 518 -14.02 12.49 41.77
N ALA A 519 -15.13 11.76 41.57
CA ALA A 519 -15.11 10.35 41.20
C ALA A 519 -14.49 10.10 39.82
N GLY A 520 -14.84 10.90 38.80
CA GLY A 520 -14.27 10.79 37.45
C GLY A 520 -12.90 11.46 37.26
N TRP A 521 -12.37 12.14 38.28
CA TRP A 521 -11.11 12.89 38.17
C TRP A 521 -9.88 12.04 37.84
N PRO A 522 -9.69 10.81 38.38
CA PRO A 522 -8.51 10.00 38.09
C PRO A 522 -8.33 9.70 36.59
N GLU A 523 -9.41 9.38 35.89
CA GLU A 523 -9.41 9.09 34.44
C GLU A 523 -9.33 10.38 33.60
N HIS A 524 -9.99 11.45 34.04
CA HIS A 524 -9.99 12.72 33.31
C HIS A 524 -8.68 13.52 33.44
N LYS A 525 -7.94 13.39 34.55
CA LYS A 525 -6.79 14.24 34.89
C LYS A 525 -5.70 14.27 33.80
N ALA A 526 -5.42 13.15 33.15
CA ALA A 526 -4.41 13.06 32.11
C ALA A 526 -4.82 13.87 30.85
N GLU A 527 -6.06 13.68 30.42
CA GLU A 527 -6.63 14.39 29.27
C GLU A 527 -6.81 15.90 29.55
N CYS A 528 -7.24 16.24 30.77
CA CYS A 528 -7.38 17.63 31.20
C CYS A 528 -6.04 18.39 31.11
N LYS A 529 -4.94 17.77 31.55
CA LYS A 529 -3.58 18.33 31.43
C LYS A 529 -3.12 18.45 29.98
N ARG A 530 -3.41 17.46 29.13
CA ARG A 530 -3.06 17.48 27.70
C ARG A 530 -3.72 18.66 26.99
N VAL A 531 -5.01 18.89 27.25
CA VAL A 531 -5.77 20.00 26.65
C VAL A 531 -5.29 21.37 27.16
N GLN A 532 -4.95 21.48 28.45
CA GLN A 532 -4.39 22.71 29.00
C GLN A 532 -3.00 23.03 28.42
N ALA A 533 -2.16 22.01 28.20
CA ALA A 533 -0.85 22.18 27.57
C ALA A 533 -0.98 22.62 26.09
N ALA A 534 -1.91 22.02 25.34
CA ALA A 534 -2.18 22.41 23.95
C ALA A 534 -2.73 23.85 23.85
N ALA A 535 -3.61 24.25 24.78
CA ALA A 535 -4.13 25.61 24.85
C ALA A 535 -3.06 26.64 25.23
N ALA A 536 -2.09 26.27 26.08
CA ALA A 536 -0.96 27.13 26.42
C ALA A 536 0.03 27.28 25.25
N ALA A 537 0.33 26.21 24.53
CA ALA A 537 1.19 26.23 23.34
C ALA A 537 0.58 27.04 22.18
N ALA A 538 -0.75 27.06 22.07
CA ALA A 538 -1.47 27.89 21.09
C ALA A 538 -1.54 29.38 21.47
N ALA A 539 -1.21 29.73 22.72
CA ALA A 539 -1.25 31.10 23.24
C ALA A 539 0.14 31.79 23.26
N GLU A 540 1.22 31.09 22.94
CA GLU A 540 2.53 31.72 22.71
C GLU A 540 2.54 32.40 21.33
N PRO A 541 2.70 33.74 21.27
CA PRO A 541 2.84 34.42 19.99
C PRO A 541 4.17 34.02 19.34
N ALA A 542 4.13 33.71 18.05
CA ALA A 542 5.29 33.47 17.21
C ALA A 542 6.08 34.77 17.02
N ASP A 543 6.92 35.10 18.00
CA ASP A 543 7.86 36.21 17.89
C ASP A 543 9.19 35.68 17.31
N GLY A 544 9.48 36.06 16.08
CA GLY A 544 10.80 35.85 15.49
C GLY A 544 10.85 35.46 14.01
N ALA A 545 10.26 36.26 13.12
CA ALA A 545 10.80 36.45 11.77
C ALA A 545 10.17 37.67 11.09
N GLN A 546 10.83 38.83 11.17
CA GLN A 546 11.29 39.63 10.01
C GLN A 546 11.64 41.06 10.43
N ALA A 547 12.95 41.34 10.48
CA ALA A 547 13.56 42.59 10.05
C ALA A 547 14.75 42.23 9.17
#